data_AF-A0A961Y627-F1
#
_entry.id   AF-A0A961Y627-F1
#
_cell.length_a   1.000
_cell.length_b   1.000
_cell.length_c   1.000
_cell.angle_alpha   90.00
_cell.angle_beta   90.00
_cell.angle_gamma   90.00
#
_symmetry.space_group_name_H-M   'P 1'
#
loop_
_entity.id
_entity.type
_entity.pdbx_description
1 polymer ?
#
loop_
_entity_poly.entity_id
_entity_poly.type
_entity_poly.pdbx_seq_one_letter_code
_entity_poly.pdbx_strand_id
1 'polypeptide(L)'
;FALLPEGQDPDDVLRNQGREALANVLGATRSLVDVVWAQAVESQPHDTPERRAALEARLGGLVRTVGDETVRRHYGQEIARRTADLFGGGNRAAGRAAGWGERRGEFQRGRGGLGANPGRAAAVGASDSLKRSALVTGARDMPRRETVMLLTLVNHPALIADVAEELCEIALSHPELERLRAALVDAAAEGIGEYAGAADPDVARRQAVFALRESLRGHGLAALLERIDSQSIARTDWFAGAEAADADAESGLKHTMALHRKINTLHRNLEIAQADFERDICEANEARVFAIKAELEKAEGTEALVQGFGAHSGRPVRNF
;
A
#
# COMPACT_ATOMS: atom_id res chain seq x y z
N PHE A 1 5.00 24.21 -20.56
CA PHE A 1 5.44 25.56 -20.22
C PHE A 1 6.72 25.87 -20.97
N ALA A 2 6.72 26.95 -21.75
CA ALA A 2 7.92 27.47 -22.37
C ALA A 2 8.41 28.65 -21.54
N LEU A 3 9.68 28.63 -21.14
CA LEU A 3 10.29 29.75 -20.42
C LEU A 3 11.06 30.59 -21.44
N LEU A 4 10.71 31.87 -21.53
CA LEU A 4 11.44 32.84 -22.35
C LEU A 4 12.74 33.25 -21.63
N PRO A 5 13.78 33.67 -22.36
CA PRO A 5 14.96 34.28 -21.75
C PRO A 5 14.59 35.45 -20.83
N GLU A 6 15.33 35.63 -19.74
CA GLU A 6 14.99 36.64 -18.73
C GLU A 6 14.83 38.03 -19.34
N GLY A 7 13.66 38.64 -19.11
CA GLY A 7 13.34 40.01 -19.52
C GLY A 7 12.94 40.20 -20.99
N GLN A 8 12.68 39.13 -21.76
CA GLN A 8 12.24 39.24 -23.15
C GLN A 8 10.79 38.79 -23.34
N ASP A 9 10.01 39.61 -24.05
CA ASP A 9 8.66 39.26 -24.48
C ASP A 9 8.69 38.45 -25.80
N PRO A 10 7.63 37.68 -26.14
CA PRO A 10 7.60 36.86 -27.36
C PRO A 10 7.81 37.69 -28.65
N ASP A 11 7.41 38.96 -28.63
CA ASP A 11 7.67 39.91 -29.73
C ASP A 11 9.16 40.30 -29.83
N ASP A 12 9.88 40.41 -28.71
CA ASP A 12 11.31 40.71 -28.69
C ASP A 12 12.15 39.53 -29.17
N VAL A 13 11.77 38.31 -28.77
CA VAL A 13 12.42 37.08 -29.25
C VAL A 13 12.22 36.94 -30.76
N LEU A 14 11.02 37.23 -31.27
CA LEU A 14 10.73 37.17 -32.70
C LEU A 14 11.52 38.23 -33.49
N ARG A 15 11.67 39.45 -32.95
CA ARG A 15 12.40 40.56 -33.60
C ARG A 15 13.91 40.40 -33.56
N ASN A 16 14.48 39.95 -32.44
CA ASN A 16 15.92 39.90 -32.22
C ASN A 16 16.57 38.57 -32.64
N GLN A 17 15.83 37.45 -32.50
CA GLN A 17 16.37 36.09 -32.70
C GLN A 17 15.65 35.31 -33.82
N GLY A 18 14.57 35.87 -34.37
CA GLY A 18 13.85 35.32 -35.52
C GLY A 18 12.88 34.18 -35.17
N ARG A 19 12.17 33.72 -36.21
CA ARG A 19 11.09 32.73 -36.07
C ARG A 19 11.56 31.35 -35.62
N GLU A 20 12.78 30.95 -35.97
CA GLU A 20 13.36 29.68 -35.54
C GLU A 20 13.67 29.65 -34.04
N ALA A 21 14.14 30.76 -33.46
CA ALA A 21 14.40 30.85 -32.02
C ALA A 21 13.09 30.73 -31.20
N LEU A 22 12.03 31.40 -31.64
CA LEU A 22 10.71 31.26 -31.02
C LEU A 22 10.16 29.83 -31.16
N ALA A 23 10.34 29.19 -32.32
CA ALA A 23 9.95 27.80 -32.54
C ALA A 23 10.73 26.83 -31.63
N ASN A 24 12.01 27.08 -31.40
CA ASN A 24 12.84 26.28 -30.48
C ASN A 24 12.40 26.45 -29.02
N VAL A 25 12.06 27.66 -28.60
CA VAL A 25 11.51 27.92 -27.25
C VAL A 25 10.17 27.23 -27.04
N LEU A 26 9.29 27.25 -28.05
CA LEU A 26 8.02 26.54 -28.04
C LEU A 26 8.19 25.01 -28.16
N GLY A 27 9.26 24.54 -28.80
CA GLY A 27 9.61 23.12 -28.87
C GLY A 27 10.21 22.59 -27.56
N ALA A 28 10.88 23.44 -26.78
CA ALA A 28 11.47 23.11 -25.49
C ALA A 28 10.47 23.26 -24.32
N THR A 29 9.25 22.74 -24.49
CA THR A 29 8.23 22.80 -23.43
C THR A 29 8.60 21.91 -22.26
N ARG A 30 8.72 22.50 -21.07
CA ARG A 30 8.81 21.76 -19.80
C ARG A 30 7.43 21.38 -19.30
N SER A 31 7.33 20.23 -18.64
CA SER A 31 6.07 19.85 -17.98
C SER A 31 5.77 20.80 -16.81
N LEU A 32 4.50 20.89 -16.39
CA LEU A 32 4.12 21.71 -15.23
C LEU A 32 4.87 21.27 -13.97
N VAL A 33 4.99 19.95 -13.79
CA VAL A 33 5.66 19.36 -12.63
C VAL A 33 7.14 19.76 -12.58
N ASP A 34 7.81 19.87 -13.73
CA ASP A 34 9.21 20.33 -13.79
C ASP A 34 9.37 21.79 -13.38
N VAL A 35 8.44 22.65 -13.81
CA VAL A 35 8.47 24.08 -13.47
C VAL A 35 8.18 24.30 -11.99
N VAL A 36 7.15 23.65 -11.45
CA VAL A 36 6.79 23.72 -10.03
C VAL A 36 7.92 23.17 -9.16
N TRP A 37 8.55 22.07 -9.58
CA TRP A 37 9.68 21.46 -8.88
C TRP A 37 10.90 22.39 -8.85
N ALA A 38 11.31 22.92 -10.01
CA ALA A 38 12.45 23.83 -10.11
C ALA A 38 12.25 25.07 -9.22
N GLN A 39 11.08 25.69 -9.29
CA GLN A 39 10.74 26.85 -8.48
C GLN A 39 10.73 26.53 -6.97
N ALA A 40 10.25 25.34 -6.58
CA ALA A 40 10.22 24.94 -5.18
C ALA A 40 11.62 24.68 -4.62
N VAL A 41 12.48 24.02 -5.40
CA VAL A 41 13.85 23.67 -4.99
C VAL A 41 14.76 24.90 -4.97
N GLU A 42 14.64 25.82 -5.92
CA GLU A 42 15.46 27.04 -5.99
C GLU A 42 15.13 28.06 -4.89
N SER A 43 13.92 28.01 -4.33
CA SER A 43 13.44 29.07 -3.42
C SER A 43 14.13 29.12 -2.06
N GLN A 44 14.68 28.00 -1.55
CA GLN A 44 15.29 27.91 -0.20
C GLN A 44 16.36 26.81 -0.13
N PRO A 45 17.33 26.90 0.81
CA PRO A 45 18.25 25.78 1.10
C PRO A 45 17.52 24.63 1.81
N HIS A 46 17.83 23.38 1.46
CA HIS A 46 17.17 22.15 1.98
C HIS A 46 18.11 21.26 2.82
N ASP A 47 19.03 21.89 3.53
CA ASP A 47 20.12 21.28 4.29
C ASP A 47 19.66 20.65 5.62
N THR A 48 18.68 21.24 6.31
CA THR A 48 18.17 20.74 7.61
C THR A 48 16.88 19.91 7.45
N PRO A 49 16.63 18.91 8.32
CA PRO A 49 15.42 18.09 8.26
C PRO A 49 14.12 18.92 8.36
N GLU A 50 14.13 20.02 9.11
CA GLU A 50 12.98 20.93 9.24
C GLU A 50 12.68 21.63 7.91
N ARG A 51 13.72 22.07 7.19
CA ARG A 51 13.58 22.71 5.88
C ARG A 51 13.12 21.71 4.80
N ARG A 52 13.57 20.45 4.90
CA ARG A 52 13.07 19.36 4.04
C ARG A 52 11.58 19.09 4.26
N ALA A 53 11.15 19.01 5.51
CA ALA A 53 9.74 18.87 5.85
C ALA A 53 8.90 20.06 5.37
N ALA A 54 9.44 21.28 5.43
CA ALA A 54 8.77 22.48 4.92
C ALA A 54 8.60 22.45 3.39
N LEU A 55 9.62 21.99 2.64
CA LEU A 55 9.53 21.79 1.19
C LEU A 55 8.44 20.76 0.85
N GLU A 56 8.44 19.61 1.53
CA GLU A 56 7.44 18.55 1.35
C GLU A 56 6.02 19.05 1.66
N ALA A 57 5.83 19.78 2.76
CA ALA A 57 4.54 20.33 3.15
C ALA A 57 4.01 21.34 2.12
N ARG A 58 4.88 22.19 1.56
CA ARG A 58 4.52 23.17 0.53
C ARG A 58 4.13 22.48 -0.78
N LEU A 59 4.92 21.52 -1.24
CA LEU A 59 4.62 20.74 -2.45
C LEU A 59 3.34 19.93 -2.29
N GLY A 60 3.13 19.29 -1.15
CA GLY A 60 1.88 18.60 -0.81
C GLY A 60 0.68 19.58 -0.76
N GLY A 61 0.89 20.81 -0.30
CA GLY A 61 -0.09 21.89 -0.39
C GLY A 61 -0.54 22.20 -1.82
N LEU A 62 0.41 22.34 -2.75
CA LEU A 62 0.13 22.60 -4.16
C LEU A 62 -0.61 21.43 -4.83
N VAL A 63 -0.20 20.19 -4.54
CA VAL A 63 -0.88 18.99 -5.07
C VAL A 63 -2.33 18.95 -4.62
N ARG A 64 -2.64 19.31 -3.36
CA ARG A 64 -4.01 19.35 -2.85
C ARG A 64 -4.92 20.34 -3.57
N THR A 65 -4.38 21.37 -4.23
CA THR A 65 -5.20 22.31 -5.03
C THR A 65 -5.64 21.73 -6.38
N VAL A 66 -5.08 20.60 -6.81
CA VAL A 66 -5.46 19.93 -8.06
C VAL A 66 -6.84 19.31 -7.89
N GLY A 67 -7.83 19.77 -8.65
CA GLY A 67 -9.23 19.32 -8.53
C GLY A 67 -9.44 17.86 -8.92
N ASP A 68 -8.76 17.38 -9.96
CA ASP A 68 -8.86 16.00 -10.44
C ASP A 68 -8.01 15.03 -9.60
N GLU A 69 -8.63 13.96 -9.09
CA GLU A 69 -7.98 13.00 -8.18
C GLU A 69 -6.93 12.13 -8.87
N THR A 70 -7.15 11.74 -10.13
CA THR A 70 -6.18 10.93 -10.88
C THR A 70 -4.92 11.75 -11.15
N VAL A 71 -5.09 13.00 -11.58
CA VAL A 71 -3.99 13.95 -11.78
C VAL A 71 -3.30 14.21 -10.45
N ARG A 72 -4.03 14.50 -9.37
CA ARG A 72 -3.48 14.70 -8.03
C ARG A 72 -2.59 13.54 -7.57
N ARG A 73 -3.05 12.30 -7.75
CA ARG A 73 -2.29 11.09 -7.41
C ARG A 73 -0.98 11.00 -8.19
N HIS A 74 -1.02 11.19 -9.52
CA HIS A 74 0.18 11.13 -10.35
C HIS A 74 1.18 12.25 -10.02
N TYR A 75 0.71 13.47 -9.74
CA TYR A 75 1.57 14.56 -9.29
C TYR A 75 2.17 14.27 -7.90
N GLY A 76 1.39 13.71 -6.97
CA GLY A 76 1.88 13.33 -5.65
C GLY A 76 2.99 12.27 -5.72
N GLN A 77 2.83 11.25 -6.56
CA GLN A 77 3.84 10.20 -6.77
C GLN A 77 5.14 10.77 -7.36
N GLU A 78 5.04 11.61 -8.39
CA GLU A 78 6.21 12.20 -9.05
C GLU A 78 6.98 13.13 -8.11
N ILE A 79 6.28 13.94 -7.30
CA ILE A 79 6.89 14.79 -6.29
C ILE A 79 7.59 13.95 -5.21
N ALA A 80 6.94 12.91 -4.69
CA ALA A 80 7.53 12.03 -3.68
C ALA A 80 8.82 11.37 -4.17
N ARG A 81 8.82 10.91 -5.42
CA ARG A 81 10.02 10.34 -6.08
C ARG A 81 11.15 11.35 -6.14
N ARG A 82 10.90 12.57 -6.64
CA ARG A 82 11.93 13.60 -6.78
C ARG A 82 12.48 14.07 -5.44
N THR A 83 11.65 14.11 -4.40
CA THR A 83 12.08 14.42 -3.03
C THR A 83 13.01 13.33 -2.49
N ALA A 84 12.68 12.06 -2.72
CA ALA A 84 13.54 10.94 -2.35
C ALA A 84 14.89 10.99 -3.10
N ASP A 85 14.89 11.34 -4.38
CA ASP A 85 16.11 11.46 -5.18
C ASP A 85 16.97 12.65 -4.71
N LEU A 86 16.35 13.80 -4.40
CA LEU A 86 17.03 15.01 -3.91
C LEU A 86 17.75 14.79 -2.56
N PHE A 87 17.15 14.02 -1.64
CA PHE A 87 17.69 13.81 -0.30
C PHE A 87 18.42 12.47 -0.11
N GLY A 88 18.15 11.47 -0.96
CA GLY A 88 18.75 10.13 -0.90
C GLY A 88 20.10 10.01 -1.63
N GLY A 89 20.51 11.02 -2.41
CA GLY A 89 21.74 11.00 -3.20
C GLY A 89 23.05 11.28 -2.42
N GLY A 90 22.97 11.78 -1.18
CA GLY A 90 24.12 12.37 -0.48
C GLY A 90 25.10 11.42 0.22
N ASN A 91 24.79 10.12 0.38
CA ASN A 91 25.60 9.23 1.25
C ASN A 91 26.25 8.03 0.54
N ARG A 92 26.53 8.14 -0.77
CA ARG A 92 27.19 7.07 -1.54
C ARG A 92 28.65 7.37 -1.94
N ALA A 93 29.30 8.38 -1.35
CA ALA A 93 30.64 8.80 -1.74
C ALA A 93 31.71 8.88 -0.63
N ALA A 94 31.39 8.65 0.65
CA ALA A 94 32.38 8.75 1.74
C ALA A 94 32.37 7.50 2.62
N GLY A 95 33.20 6.51 2.28
CA GLY A 95 33.34 5.32 3.12
C GLY A 95 34.08 4.14 2.47
N ARG A 96 35.11 4.40 1.64
CA ARG A 96 36.04 3.36 1.17
C ARG A 96 37.46 3.94 1.03
N ALA A 97 38.13 4.18 2.16
CA ALA A 97 39.60 4.27 2.21
C ALA A 97 40.09 4.22 3.68
N ALA A 98 40.59 3.04 4.07
CA ALA A 98 41.49 2.69 5.19
C ALA A 98 41.06 1.28 5.65
N GLY A 99 41.77 0.18 5.41
CA GLY A 99 43.23 -0.03 5.47
C GLY A 99 43.54 -0.78 6.77
N TRP A 100 44.24 -1.92 6.67
CA TRP A 100 44.86 -2.76 7.72
C TRP A 100 43.96 -3.79 8.44
N GLY A 101 44.23 -5.08 8.51
CA GLY A 101 45.27 -5.98 7.98
C GLY A 101 44.82 -7.42 8.27
N GLU A 102 44.90 -8.32 7.29
CA GLU A 102 45.84 -9.46 7.28
C GLU A 102 45.47 -10.65 8.19
N ARG A 103 45.06 -11.77 7.56
CA ARG A 103 45.58 -13.13 7.80
C ARG A 103 45.06 -14.13 6.75
N ARG A 104 45.81 -14.16 5.65
CA ARG A 104 46.47 -15.31 4.97
C ARG A 104 45.89 -16.74 5.06
N GLY A 105 45.84 -17.37 3.88
CA GLY A 105 45.80 -18.84 3.63
C GLY A 105 45.03 -19.14 2.33
N GLU A 106 45.58 -18.96 1.12
CA GLU A 106 46.57 -19.79 0.39
C GLU A 106 46.08 -21.20 -0.01
N PHE A 107 45.64 -21.36 -1.28
CA PHE A 107 45.77 -22.52 -2.19
C PHE A 107 45.37 -22.02 -3.60
N GLN A 108 46.29 -21.69 -4.51
CA GLN A 108 47.12 -22.50 -5.42
C GLN A 108 46.44 -22.94 -6.74
N ARG A 109 46.81 -22.20 -7.80
CA ARG A 109 47.03 -22.56 -9.24
C ARG A 109 45.85 -22.95 -10.14
N GLY A 110 45.78 -22.28 -11.31
CA GLY A 110 45.12 -22.83 -12.49
C GLY A 110 44.81 -21.92 -13.69
N ARG A 111 45.79 -21.17 -14.23
CA ARG A 111 46.03 -20.86 -15.67
C ARG A 111 44.86 -20.55 -16.65
N GLY A 112 44.85 -19.29 -17.13
CA GLY A 112 44.47 -18.83 -18.49
C GLY A 112 42.96 -18.65 -18.74
N GLY A 113 42.42 -17.61 -19.39
CA GLY A 113 42.94 -16.46 -20.10
C GLY A 113 41.83 -15.95 -21.05
N LEU A 114 41.65 -14.61 -21.09
CA LEU A 114 40.95 -13.80 -22.10
C LEU A 114 39.40 -13.83 -22.21
N GLY A 115 38.80 -12.65 -21.99
CA GLY A 115 37.79 -12.13 -22.93
C GLY A 115 36.41 -11.77 -22.36
N ALA A 116 36.13 -10.46 -22.37
CA ALA A 116 34.80 -9.82 -22.47
C ALA A 116 33.85 -9.87 -21.26
N ASN A 117 33.66 -8.67 -20.67
CA ASN A 117 32.46 -8.29 -19.93
C ASN A 117 31.48 -7.67 -20.94
N PRO A 118 30.18 -8.01 -20.88
CA PRO A 118 29.28 -7.06 -20.21
C PRO A 118 28.18 -7.74 -19.38
N GLY A 119 27.75 -7.05 -18.33
CA GLY A 119 26.43 -7.23 -17.75
C GLY A 119 26.34 -8.26 -16.62
N ARG A 120 26.91 -7.93 -15.46
CA ARG A 120 26.43 -8.51 -14.19
C ARG A 120 26.24 -7.42 -13.16
N ALA A 121 24.95 -7.14 -12.90
CA ALA A 121 24.49 -6.46 -11.71
C ALA A 121 25.05 -7.18 -10.48
N ALA A 122 26.01 -6.53 -9.81
CA ALA A 122 26.49 -6.96 -8.51
C ALA A 122 25.50 -6.44 -7.46
N ALA A 123 24.72 -7.40 -6.94
CA ALA A 123 23.88 -7.25 -5.79
C ALA A 123 24.64 -6.67 -4.59
N VAL A 124 24.06 -5.64 -3.97
CA VAL A 124 24.36 -5.26 -2.59
C VAL A 124 23.05 -5.41 -1.79
N GLY A 125 22.95 -6.54 -1.11
CA GLY A 125 22.33 -6.71 0.20
C GLY A 125 20.96 -6.09 0.46
N ALA A 126 19.91 -6.47 -0.28
CA ALA A 126 18.61 -6.59 0.35
C ALA A 126 18.71 -7.72 1.39
N SER A 127 18.33 -7.45 2.65
CA SER A 127 18.19 -8.48 3.70
C SER A 127 17.46 -9.68 3.13
N ASP A 128 17.82 -10.89 3.54
CA ASP A 128 17.20 -12.11 3.02
C ASP A 128 15.68 -12.16 3.23
N SER A 129 15.13 -11.31 4.12
CA SER A 129 13.70 -11.05 4.32
C SER A 129 13.05 -10.26 3.16
N LEU A 130 13.75 -9.29 2.55
CA LEU A 130 13.23 -8.46 1.46
C LEU A 130 13.31 -9.17 0.10
N LYS A 131 14.33 -10.02 -0.11
CA LYS A 131 14.44 -10.83 -1.33
C LYS A 131 13.42 -11.95 -1.40
N ARG A 132 12.88 -12.38 -0.25
CA ARG A 132 11.87 -13.45 -0.16
C ARG A 132 10.41 -12.95 -0.20
N SER A 133 10.15 -11.65 -0.01
CA SER A 133 8.80 -11.16 0.30
C SER A 133 7.95 -10.70 -0.90
N ALA A 134 8.54 -10.09 -1.94
CA ALA A 134 7.75 -9.55 -3.06
C ALA A 134 8.22 -10.00 -4.46
N LEU A 135 9.53 -10.23 -4.63
CA LEU A 135 10.11 -10.51 -5.95
C LEU A 135 10.19 -11.99 -6.33
N VAL A 136 10.09 -12.91 -5.36
CA VAL A 136 10.23 -14.37 -5.60
C VAL A 136 8.89 -15.06 -5.91
N THR A 137 7.76 -14.42 -5.60
CA THR A 137 6.44 -15.08 -5.70
C THR A 137 5.51 -14.50 -6.76
N GLY A 138 5.90 -13.44 -7.49
CA GLY A 138 4.98 -12.74 -8.40
C GLY A 138 3.68 -12.31 -7.71
N ALA A 139 3.74 -12.09 -6.39
CA ALA A 139 2.59 -11.86 -5.56
C ALA A 139 1.96 -10.52 -5.95
N ARG A 140 0.71 -10.57 -6.42
CA ARG A 140 -0.14 -9.38 -6.38
C ARG A 140 -0.17 -8.89 -4.94
N ASP A 141 -0.13 -7.57 -4.72
CA ASP A 141 -0.38 -7.02 -3.39
C ASP A 141 -1.71 -7.57 -2.88
N MET A 142 -1.69 -8.18 -1.69
CA MET A 142 -2.92 -8.72 -1.10
C MET A 142 -3.85 -7.56 -0.73
N PRO A 143 -5.15 -7.65 -1.06
CA PRO A 143 -6.11 -6.60 -0.70
C PRO A 143 -6.13 -6.43 0.82
N ARG A 144 -5.76 -5.24 1.31
CA ARG A 144 -5.64 -4.94 2.74
C ARG A 144 -6.89 -5.35 3.52
N ARG A 145 -8.08 -5.04 3.01
CA ARG A 145 -9.36 -5.37 3.68
C ARG A 145 -9.57 -6.87 3.85
N GLU A 146 -9.25 -7.67 2.83
CA GLU A 146 -9.33 -9.14 2.90
C GLU A 146 -8.32 -9.70 3.91
N THR A 147 -7.09 -9.17 3.88
CA THR A 147 -6.04 -9.53 4.84
C THR A 147 -6.46 -9.23 6.28
N VAL A 148 -7.02 -8.04 6.54
CA VAL A 148 -7.47 -7.64 7.88
C VAL A 148 -8.59 -8.55 8.37
N MET A 149 -9.60 -8.84 7.54
CA MET A 149 -10.69 -9.75 7.91
C MET A 149 -10.17 -11.12 8.36
N LEU A 150 -9.32 -11.75 7.54
CA LEU A 150 -8.81 -13.09 7.84
C LEU A 150 -7.81 -13.09 8.99
N LEU A 151 -6.99 -12.03 9.13
CA LEU A 151 -6.10 -11.90 10.28
C LEU A 151 -6.87 -11.76 11.59
N THR A 152 -7.96 -11.00 11.61
CA THR A 152 -8.83 -10.91 12.79
C THR A 152 -9.32 -12.29 13.19
N LEU A 153 -9.78 -13.11 12.25
CA LEU A 153 -10.21 -14.48 12.52
C LEU A 153 -9.08 -15.39 13.04
N VAL A 154 -7.86 -15.24 12.50
CA VAL A 154 -6.68 -15.98 12.97
C VAL A 154 -6.28 -15.59 14.41
N ASN A 155 -6.46 -14.32 14.79
CA ASN A 155 -6.13 -13.82 16.13
C ASN A 155 -7.26 -13.97 17.14
N HIS A 156 -8.51 -14.12 16.67
CA HIS A 156 -9.73 -14.23 17.46
C HIS A 156 -10.55 -15.44 16.97
N PRO A 157 -10.08 -16.67 17.21
CA PRO A 157 -10.64 -17.87 16.60
C PRO A 157 -12.07 -18.19 17.05
N ALA A 158 -12.47 -17.75 18.25
CA ALA A 158 -13.84 -17.92 18.73
C ALA A 158 -14.88 -17.27 17.80
N LEU A 159 -14.50 -16.22 17.07
CA LEU A 159 -15.39 -15.51 16.15
C LEU A 159 -15.69 -16.32 14.88
N ILE A 160 -14.86 -17.32 14.53
CA ILE A 160 -15.01 -18.04 13.26
C ILE A 160 -16.36 -18.76 13.21
N ALA A 161 -16.77 -19.39 14.32
CA ALA A 161 -18.05 -20.08 14.41
C ALA A 161 -19.24 -19.12 14.19
N ASP A 162 -19.16 -17.91 14.75
CA ASP A 162 -20.22 -16.91 14.65
C ASP A 162 -20.39 -16.34 13.24
N VAL A 163 -19.31 -16.30 12.45
CA VAL A 163 -19.32 -15.74 11.09
C VAL A 163 -19.11 -16.78 10.00
N ALA A 164 -19.17 -18.08 10.29
CA ALA A 164 -18.80 -19.14 9.35
C ALA A 164 -19.63 -19.12 8.04
N GLU A 165 -20.96 -18.99 8.16
CA GLU A 165 -21.88 -18.88 7.02
C GLU A 165 -21.55 -17.63 6.19
N GLU A 166 -21.48 -16.51 6.89
CA GLU A 166 -21.16 -15.20 6.36
C GLU A 166 -19.80 -15.14 5.64
N LEU A 167 -18.80 -15.86 6.16
CA LEU A 167 -17.46 -15.96 5.61
C LEU A 167 -17.47 -16.80 4.32
N CYS A 168 -18.32 -17.83 4.23
CA CYS A 168 -18.45 -18.64 3.02
C CYS A 168 -19.05 -17.88 1.83
N GLU A 169 -19.89 -16.88 2.09
CA GLU A 169 -20.51 -16.06 1.04
C GLU A 169 -19.61 -14.94 0.52
N ILE A 170 -18.58 -14.55 1.28
CA ILE A 170 -17.70 -13.44 0.89
C ILE A 170 -16.80 -13.87 -0.26
N ALA A 171 -16.88 -13.13 -1.36
CA ALA A 171 -15.98 -13.28 -2.50
C ALA A 171 -14.62 -12.63 -2.20
N LEU A 172 -13.58 -13.46 -2.05
CA LEU A 172 -12.20 -13.00 -1.92
C LEU A 172 -11.54 -12.91 -3.31
N SER A 173 -10.80 -11.83 -3.55
CA SER A 173 -10.15 -11.59 -4.84
C SER A 173 -8.76 -12.23 -4.93
N HIS A 174 -8.14 -12.59 -3.81
CA HIS A 174 -6.80 -13.18 -3.77
C HIS A 174 -6.81 -14.70 -3.50
N PRO A 175 -6.24 -15.55 -4.39
CA PRO A 175 -6.29 -17.01 -4.26
C PRO A 175 -5.68 -17.57 -2.97
N GLU A 176 -4.61 -16.96 -2.44
CA GLU A 176 -4.03 -17.40 -1.16
C GLU A 176 -4.92 -17.07 0.04
N LEU A 177 -5.70 -15.98 -0.02
CA LEU A 177 -6.65 -15.62 1.03
C LEU A 177 -7.87 -16.55 0.97
N GLU A 178 -8.28 -16.97 -0.22
CA GLU A 178 -9.31 -18.01 -0.41
C GLU A 178 -8.88 -19.35 0.20
N ARG A 179 -7.61 -19.75 0.02
CA ARG A 179 -7.05 -20.94 0.67
C ARG A 179 -7.02 -20.81 2.20
N LEU A 180 -6.69 -19.62 2.72
CA LEU A 180 -6.74 -19.35 4.16
C LEU A 180 -8.17 -19.43 4.70
N ARG A 181 -9.15 -18.85 3.98
CA ARG A 181 -10.57 -18.92 4.32
C ARG A 181 -11.03 -20.37 4.42
N ALA A 182 -10.74 -21.20 3.42
CA ALA A 182 -11.09 -22.61 3.43
C ALA A 182 -10.52 -23.33 4.66
N ALA A 183 -9.23 -23.14 4.94
CA ALA A 183 -8.58 -23.77 6.10
C ALA A 183 -9.13 -23.27 7.45
N LEU A 184 -9.57 -22.01 7.54
CA LEU A 184 -10.24 -21.48 8.74
C LEU A 184 -11.61 -22.14 8.95
N VAL A 185 -12.38 -22.32 7.89
CA VAL A 185 -13.69 -22.99 7.95
C VAL A 185 -13.52 -24.47 8.32
N ASP A 186 -12.54 -25.16 7.74
CA ASP A 186 -12.23 -26.55 8.06
C ASP A 186 -11.80 -26.69 9.53
N ALA A 187 -10.93 -25.80 10.02
CA ALA A 187 -10.51 -25.78 11.41
C ALA A 187 -11.69 -25.56 12.38
N ALA A 188 -12.62 -24.65 12.06
CA ALA A 188 -13.81 -24.43 12.86
C ALA A 188 -14.74 -25.66 12.86
N ALA A 189 -14.88 -26.36 11.73
CA ALA A 189 -15.66 -27.60 11.66
C ALA A 189 -15.05 -28.73 12.53
N GLU A 190 -13.75 -28.72 12.75
CA GLU A 190 -13.04 -29.62 13.65
C GLU A 190 -13.07 -29.18 15.13
N GLY A 191 -13.72 -28.04 15.44
CA GLY A 191 -13.74 -27.43 16.78
C GLY A 191 -12.40 -26.81 17.19
N ILE A 192 -11.48 -26.62 16.24
CA ILE A 192 -10.19 -25.98 16.49
C ILE A 192 -10.42 -24.47 16.63
N GLY A 193 -10.10 -23.94 17.80
CA GLY A 193 -10.24 -22.51 18.07
C GLY A 193 -11.35 -22.16 19.06
N GLU A 194 -12.13 -23.14 19.51
CA GLU A 194 -13.08 -22.98 20.60
C GLU A 194 -12.36 -22.82 21.95
N TYR A 195 -12.94 -22.02 22.85
CA TYR A 195 -12.41 -21.82 24.20
C TYR A 195 -12.80 -23.01 25.08
N ALA A 196 -12.05 -24.10 24.98
CA ALA A 196 -12.31 -25.31 25.75
C ALA A 196 -11.58 -25.33 27.10
N GLY A 197 -12.33 -25.49 28.19
CA GLY A 197 -11.87 -26.14 29.43
C GLY A 197 -10.80 -25.41 30.29
N ALA A 198 -10.38 -24.19 29.94
CA ALA A 198 -9.44 -23.44 30.77
C ALA A 198 -10.16 -22.62 31.86
N ALA A 199 -9.56 -22.53 33.04
CA ALA A 199 -10.07 -21.74 34.16
C ALA A 199 -9.94 -20.21 33.93
N ASP A 200 -9.03 -19.81 33.05
CA ASP A 200 -8.74 -18.42 32.70
C ASP A 200 -9.05 -18.18 31.21
N PRO A 201 -9.98 -17.25 30.87
CA PRO A 201 -10.33 -16.91 29.49
C PRO A 201 -9.14 -16.51 28.62
N ASP A 202 -8.15 -15.80 29.16
CA ASP A 202 -6.97 -15.36 28.39
C ASP A 202 -6.02 -16.52 28.08
N VAL A 203 -6.00 -17.54 28.92
CA VAL A 203 -5.26 -18.78 28.66
C VAL A 203 -5.99 -19.60 27.60
N ALA A 204 -7.32 -19.73 27.71
CA ALA A 204 -8.16 -20.41 26.71
C ALA A 204 -7.95 -19.81 25.32
N ARG A 205 -8.00 -18.47 25.23
CA ARG A 205 -7.81 -17.72 24.00
C ARG A 205 -6.43 -17.97 23.38
N ARG A 206 -5.37 -17.88 24.17
CA ARG A 206 -3.99 -18.13 23.69
C ARG A 206 -3.81 -19.57 23.19
N GLN A 207 -4.41 -20.55 23.87
CA GLN A 207 -4.39 -21.96 23.45
C GLN A 207 -5.15 -22.16 22.13
N ALA A 208 -6.33 -21.56 21.99
CA ALA A 208 -7.13 -21.60 20.78
C ALA A 208 -6.38 -20.98 19.58
N VAL A 209 -5.79 -19.80 19.76
CA VAL A 209 -4.98 -19.14 18.72
C VAL A 209 -3.78 -19.99 18.31
N PHE A 210 -3.10 -20.60 19.30
CA PHE A 210 -1.96 -21.49 19.03
C PHE A 210 -2.38 -22.72 18.24
N ALA A 211 -3.45 -23.41 18.66
CA ALA A 211 -3.96 -24.60 17.99
C ALA A 211 -4.40 -24.29 16.55
N LEU A 212 -5.11 -23.18 16.34
CA LEU A 212 -5.51 -22.74 15.00
C LEU A 212 -4.29 -22.46 14.12
N ARG A 213 -3.33 -21.66 14.59
CA ARG A 213 -2.12 -21.36 13.80
C ARG A 213 -1.34 -22.62 13.45
N GLU A 214 -1.27 -23.59 14.35
CA GLU A 214 -0.57 -24.85 14.07
C GLU A 214 -1.32 -25.68 13.02
N SER A 215 -2.65 -25.77 13.10
CA SER A 215 -3.46 -26.39 12.05
C SER A 215 -3.25 -25.72 10.69
N LEU A 216 -3.30 -24.38 10.62
CA LEU A 216 -3.07 -23.62 9.40
C LEU A 216 -1.66 -23.83 8.82
N ARG A 217 -0.63 -23.95 9.67
CA ARG A 217 0.73 -24.32 9.23
C ARG A 217 0.77 -25.73 8.65
N GLY A 218 0.05 -26.68 9.25
CA GLY A 218 -0.13 -28.04 8.72
C GLY A 218 -0.74 -28.05 7.31
N HIS A 219 -1.61 -27.09 6.99
CA HIS A 219 -2.18 -26.86 5.66
C HIS A 219 -1.23 -26.13 4.68
N GLY A 220 0.03 -25.92 5.06
CA GLY A 220 1.05 -25.27 4.23
C GLY A 220 0.91 -23.75 4.15
N LEU A 221 0.17 -23.11 5.06
CA LEU A 221 -0.06 -21.66 5.06
C LEU A 221 0.96 -20.89 5.91
N ALA A 222 2.03 -21.52 6.38
CA ALA A 222 3.04 -20.91 7.26
C ALA A 222 3.62 -19.60 6.70
N ALA A 223 4.05 -19.60 5.42
CA ALA A 223 4.61 -18.43 4.77
C ALA A 223 3.57 -17.30 4.57
N LEU A 224 2.30 -17.67 4.35
CA LEU A 224 1.21 -16.70 4.23
C LEU A 224 0.94 -16.02 5.58
N LEU A 225 0.88 -16.80 6.68
CA LEU A 225 0.70 -16.29 8.03
C LEU A 225 1.79 -15.27 8.40
N GLU A 226 3.06 -15.60 8.16
CA GLU A 226 4.19 -14.68 8.40
C GLU A 226 4.04 -13.38 7.59
N ARG A 227 3.59 -13.49 6.32
CA ARG A 227 3.41 -12.34 5.45
C ARG A 227 2.27 -11.44 5.93
N ILE A 228 1.09 -11.99 6.26
CA ILE A 228 -0.05 -11.19 6.75
C ILE A 228 0.22 -10.57 8.13
N ASP A 229 0.95 -11.28 9.02
CA ASP A 229 1.39 -10.75 10.31
C ASP A 229 2.36 -9.57 10.13
N SER A 230 3.23 -9.62 9.11
CA SER A 230 4.19 -8.54 8.81
C SER A 230 3.61 -7.32 8.10
N GLN A 231 2.51 -7.50 7.35
CA GLN A 231 1.87 -6.45 6.56
C GLN A 231 0.78 -5.71 7.33
N SER A 232 0.19 -6.36 8.32
CA SER A 232 -0.86 -5.77 9.13
C SER A 232 -0.27 -5.10 10.36
N ILE A 233 -0.53 -3.81 10.49
CA ILE A 233 -0.88 -3.05 11.70
C ILE A 233 -0.78 -1.57 11.28
N ALA A 234 -1.75 -1.12 10.48
CA ALA A 234 -2.04 0.32 10.40
C ALA A 234 -2.75 0.74 11.69
N ARG A 235 -2.68 2.02 12.06
CA ARG A 235 -3.35 2.55 13.28
C ARG A 235 -4.86 2.23 13.32
N THR A 236 -5.48 2.07 12.16
CA THR A 236 -6.91 1.82 11.91
C THR A 236 -7.31 0.34 12.08
N ASP A 237 -6.42 -0.62 11.83
CA ASP A 237 -6.72 -2.07 11.86
C ASP A 237 -6.36 -2.74 13.18
N TRP A 238 -6.21 -1.95 14.22
CA TRP A 238 -5.71 -2.40 15.51
C TRP A 238 -6.56 -3.51 16.14
N PHE A 239 -7.86 -3.56 15.81
CA PHE A 239 -8.80 -4.58 16.29
C PHE A 239 -8.47 -5.98 15.76
N ALA A 240 -7.67 -6.09 14.70
CA ALA A 240 -7.20 -7.36 14.17
C ALA A 240 -5.98 -7.90 14.93
N GLY A 241 -5.37 -7.11 15.82
CA GLY A 241 -4.18 -7.52 16.57
C GLY A 241 -4.50 -8.50 17.69
N ALA A 242 -3.57 -9.41 18.01
CA ALA A 242 -3.72 -10.42 19.04
C ALA A 242 -3.98 -9.87 20.47
N GLU A 243 -3.73 -8.57 20.70
CA GLU A 243 -3.98 -7.90 21.98
C GLU A 243 -5.38 -7.26 22.08
N ALA A 244 -6.16 -7.24 20.99
CA ALA A 244 -7.52 -6.71 21.03
C ALA A 244 -8.44 -7.60 21.86
N ALA A 245 -9.46 -7.01 22.48
CA ALA A 245 -10.53 -7.77 23.09
C ALA A 245 -11.44 -8.38 22.01
N ASP A 246 -11.95 -9.60 22.23
CA ASP A 246 -12.79 -10.30 21.24
C ASP A 246 -14.03 -9.48 20.83
N ALA A 247 -14.64 -8.73 21.75
CA ALA A 247 -15.78 -7.87 21.45
C ALA A 247 -15.46 -6.71 20.49
N ASP A 248 -14.27 -6.12 20.61
CA ASP A 248 -13.83 -5.07 19.70
C ASP A 248 -13.39 -5.66 18.35
N ALA A 249 -12.74 -6.83 18.39
CA ALA A 249 -12.37 -7.59 17.19
C ALA A 249 -13.63 -7.98 16.38
N GLU A 250 -14.68 -8.47 17.04
CA GLU A 250 -15.97 -8.79 16.44
C GLU A 250 -16.62 -7.57 15.78
N SER A 251 -16.67 -6.45 16.50
CA SER A 251 -17.24 -5.20 15.98
C SER A 251 -16.49 -4.72 14.73
N GLY A 252 -15.15 -4.81 14.75
CA GLY A 252 -14.29 -4.39 13.65
C GLY A 252 -14.41 -5.32 12.45
N LEU A 253 -14.45 -6.62 12.71
CA LEU A 253 -14.66 -7.66 11.71
C LEU A 253 -15.99 -7.48 10.99
N LYS A 254 -17.10 -7.37 11.72
CA LYS A 254 -18.44 -7.17 11.15
C LYS A 254 -18.50 -5.91 10.28
N HIS A 255 -17.93 -4.81 10.75
CA HIS A 255 -17.84 -3.57 9.95
C HIS A 255 -17.04 -3.78 8.66
N THR A 256 -15.88 -4.45 8.77
CA THR A 256 -15.00 -4.71 7.63
C THR A 256 -15.66 -5.63 6.60
N MET A 257 -16.36 -6.68 7.04
CA MET A 257 -17.13 -7.59 6.20
C MET A 257 -18.30 -6.88 5.52
N ALA A 258 -19.05 -6.07 6.26
CA ALA A 258 -20.16 -5.29 5.71
C ALA A 258 -19.68 -4.32 4.62
N LEU A 259 -18.57 -3.61 4.86
CA LEU A 259 -17.96 -2.72 3.89
C LEU A 259 -17.47 -3.49 2.65
N HIS A 260 -16.83 -4.65 2.86
CA HIS A 260 -16.37 -5.49 1.76
C HIS A 260 -17.52 -5.97 0.87
N ARG A 261 -18.61 -6.49 1.46
CA ARG A 261 -19.81 -6.90 0.72
C ARG A 261 -20.46 -5.74 -0.02
N LYS A 262 -20.55 -4.57 0.62
CA LYS A 262 -21.10 -3.36 0.00
C LYS A 262 -20.31 -2.97 -1.25
N ILE A 263 -18.97 -2.92 -1.16
CA ILE A 263 -18.09 -2.57 -2.28
C ILE A 263 -18.25 -3.59 -3.43
N ASN A 264 -18.23 -4.89 -3.14
CA ASN A 264 -18.41 -5.91 -4.18
C ASN A 264 -19.79 -5.83 -4.85
N THR A 265 -20.84 -5.53 -4.07
CA THR A 265 -22.19 -5.30 -4.60
C THR A 265 -22.23 -4.08 -5.51
N LEU A 266 -21.57 -2.98 -5.13
CA LEU A 266 -21.47 -1.78 -5.95
C LEU A 266 -20.70 -2.04 -7.25
N HIS A 267 -19.61 -2.80 -7.22
CA HIS A 267 -18.89 -3.21 -8.42
C HIS A 267 -19.78 -4.02 -9.37
N ARG A 268 -20.51 -5.02 -8.86
CA ARG A 268 -21.45 -5.80 -9.67
C ARG A 268 -22.57 -4.92 -10.25
N ASN A 269 -23.10 -4.01 -9.45
CA ASN A 269 -24.13 -3.07 -9.90
C ASN A 269 -23.59 -2.09 -10.96
N LEU A 270 -22.32 -1.69 -10.85
CA LEU A 270 -21.65 -0.84 -11.83
C LEU A 270 -21.49 -1.58 -13.17
N GLU A 271 -21.06 -2.83 -13.16
CA GLU A 271 -20.96 -3.66 -14.37
C GLU A 271 -22.33 -3.78 -15.08
N ILE A 272 -23.39 -4.04 -14.31
CA ILE A 272 -24.77 -4.10 -14.84
C ILE A 272 -25.18 -2.74 -15.43
N ALA A 273 -24.96 -1.64 -14.69
CA ALA A 273 -25.33 -0.31 -15.15
C ALA A 273 -24.55 0.14 -16.40
N GLN A 274 -23.28 -0.25 -16.51
CA GLN A 274 -22.46 0.00 -17.70
C GLN A 274 -22.99 -0.79 -18.90
N ALA A 275 -23.32 -2.07 -18.72
CA ALA A 275 -23.93 -2.87 -19.77
C ALA A 275 -25.30 -2.33 -20.23
N ASP A 276 -26.11 -1.83 -19.30
CA ASP A 276 -27.39 -1.17 -19.62
C ASP A 276 -27.16 0.12 -20.42
N PHE A 277 -26.17 0.94 -20.05
CA PHE A 277 -25.82 2.17 -20.78
C PHE A 277 -25.25 1.89 -22.18
N GLU A 278 -24.44 0.85 -22.35
CA GLU A 278 -23.91 0.42 -23.65
C GLU A 278 -25.03 -0.05 -24.59
N ARG A 279 -26.10 -0.65 -24.05
CA ARG A 279 -27.27 -1.09 -24.81
C ARG A 279 -28.19 0.07 -25.17
N ASP A 280 -28.41 0.99 -24.24
CA ASP A 280 -29.28 2.15 -24.41
C ASP A 280 -28.63 3.40 -23.80
N ILE A 281 -28.10 4.23 -24.69
CA ILE A 281 -27.44 5.49 -24.35
C ILE A 281 -28.53 6.53 -24.05
N CYS A 282 -28.96 6.58 -22.79
CA CYS A 282 -29.93 7.55 -22.29
C CYS A 282 -29.46 8.19 -20.97
N GLU A 283 -29.98 9.39 -20.69
CA GLU A 283 -29.63 10.20 -19.50
C GLU A 283 -29.85 9.44 -18.19
N ALA A 284 -30.90 8.60 -18.13
CA ALA A 284 -31.21 7.81 -16.94
C ALA A 284 -30.13 6.75 -16.64
N ASN A 285 -29.65 6.05 -17.67
CA ASN A 285 -28.59 5.03 -17.53
C ASN A 285 -27.24 5.69 -17.19
N GLU A 286 -26.94 6.82 -17.82
CA GLU A 286 -25.76 7.63 -17.51
C GLU A 286 -25.76 8.08 -16.04
N ALA A 287 -26.86 8.67 -15.57
CA ALA A 287 -27.01 9.10 -14.17
C ALA A 287 -26.85 7.94 -13.18
N ARG A 288 -27.36 6.74 -13.51
CA ARG A 288 -27.20 5.53 -12.69
C ARG A 288 -25.73 5.11 -12.56
N VAL A 289 -24.97 5.11 -13.67
CA VAL A 289 -23.53 4.79 -13.65
C VAL A 289 -22.76 5.78 -12.78
N PHE A 290 -23.01 7.09 -12.93
CA PHE A 290 -22.34 8.11 -12.12
C PHE A 290 -22.71 8.01 -10.63
N ALA A 291 -23.98 7.74 -10.30
CA ALA A 291 -24.42 7.58 -8.92
C ALA A 291 -23.70 6.40 -8.23
N ILE A 292 -23.59 5.25 -8.91
CA ILE A 292 -22.90 4.08 -8.36
C ILE A 292 -21.39 4.35 -8.20
N LYS A 293 -20.75 5.00 -9.17
CA LYS A 293 -19.33 5.41 -9.05
C LYS A 293 -19.09 6.34 -7.86
N ALA A 294 -19.96 7.34 -7.67
CA ALA A 294 -19.86 8.25 -6.54
C ALA A 294 -20.08 7.55 -5.20
N GLU A 295 -20.95 6.53 -5.14
CA GLU A 295 -21.13 5.72 -3.92
C GLU A 295 -19.92 4.83 -3.65
N LEU A 296 -19.31 4.27 -4.69
CA LEU A 296 -18.09 3.47 -4.58
C LEU A 296 -16.92 4.30 -4.03
N GLU A 297 -16.70 5.51 -4.57
CA GLU A 297 -15.67 6.45 -4.08
C GLU A 297 -15.88 6.79 -2.60
N LYS A 298 -17.13 7.01 -2.18
CA LYS A 298 -17.46 7.23 -0.76
C LYS A 298 -17.16 6.00 0.09
N ALA A 299 -17.55 4.80 -0.37
CA ALA A 299 -17.34 3.57 0.38
C ALA A 299 -15.84 3.26 0.56
N GLU A 300 -15.02 3.49 -0.46
CA GLU A 300 -13.56 3.34 -0.36
C GLU A 300 -12.92 4.41 0.55
N GLY A 301 -13.50 5.61 0.64
CA GLY A 301 -13.03 6.68 1.52
C GLY A 301 -13.48 6.58 2.99
N THR A 302 -14.48 5.76 3.32
CA THR A 302 -15.10 5.71 4.67
C THR A 302 -14.48 4.60 5.54
N GLU A 303 -13.15 4.50 5.60
CA GLU A 303 -12.46 3.49 6.43
C GLU A 303 -12.47 3.79 7.94
N ALA A 304 -13.11 4.85 8.41
CA ALA A 304 -13.27 5.10 9.83
C ALA A 304 -14.54 5.89 10.06
N LEU A 305 -15.45 5.36 10.88
CA LEU A 305 -16.29 6.06 11.86
C LEU A 305 -17.36 5.09 12.40
N VAL A 306 -17.02 4.33 13.44
CA VAL A 306 -17.99 3.60 14.28
C VAL A 306 -17.93 4.18 15.69
N GLN A 307 -19.08 4.64 16.21
CA GLN A 307 -19.22 5.24 17.53
C GLN A 307 -19.06 4.13 18.61
N GLY A 308 -18.22 4.35 19.63
CA GLY A 308 -17.97 3.35 20.70
C GLY A 308 -16.85 2.34 20.44
N PHE A 309 -16.24 2.34 19.25
CA PHE A 309 -15.21 1.37 18.87
C PHE A 309 -13.89 1.55 19.65
N GLY A 310 -13.44 0.50 20.37
CA GLY A 310 -12.16 0.47 21.10
C GLY A 310 -12.22 0.59 22.62
N ALA A 311 -13.43 0.70 23.20
CA ALA A 311 -13.61 0.80 24.65
C ALA A 311 -13.09 -0.43 25.41
N HIS A 312 -13.30 -1.64 24.88
CA HIS A 312 -12.96 -2.90 25.56
C HIS A 312 -11.45 -3.20 25.51
N SER A 313 -10.75 -2.61 24.55
CA SER A 313 -9.29 -2.70 24.37
C SER A 313 -8.55 -1.50 24.98
N GLY A 314 -9.19 -0.78 25.91
CA GLY A 314 -8.57 0.32 26.67
C GLY A 314 -8.26 1.56 25.84
N ARG A 315 -8.86 1.73 24.66
CA ARG A 315 -8.67 2.92 23.83
C ARG A 315 -9.69 4.00 24.19
N PRO A 316 -9.29 5.29 24.13
CA PRO A 316 -10.21 6.38 24.42
C PRO A 316 -11.38 6.35 23.43
N VAL A 317 -12.58 6.16 23.97
CA VAL A 317 -13.82 6.23 23.21
C VAL A 317 -13.97 7.64 22.67
N ARG A 318 -13.92 7.78 21.34
CA ARG A 318 -14.25 9.06 20.70
C ARG A 318 -15.76 9.22 20.73
N ASN A 319 -16.25 9.96 21.72
CA ASN A 319 -17.57 10.56 21.65
C ASN A 319 -17.50 11.69 20.60
N PHE A 320 -18.23 11.51 19.52
CA PHE A 320 -18.56 12.58 18.57
C PHE A 320 -19.94 13.11 18.90
#